data_AF-A0A7S3IDX3-F1
#
_entry.id   AF-A0A7S3IDX3-F1
#
_cell.length_a   1.000
_cell.length_b   1.000
_cell.length_c   1.000
_cell.angle_alpha   90.00
_cell.angle_beta   90.00
_cell.angle_gamma   90.00
#
_symmetry.space_group_name_H-M   'P 1'
#
loop_
_entity.id
_entity.type
_entity.pdbx_description
1 polymer ?
#
loop_
_entity_poly.entity_id
_entity_poly.type
_entity_poly.pdbx_seq_one_letter_code
_entity_poly.pdbx_strand_id
1 'polypeptide(L)'
;MLPQAESDEDEMKDESSLSFEAVSAIHSFQKPIMKVMFDPIRQRLIAGGLDQQIKFFELIGESDFGLRLQYKIKMPNSVFSMAISRDGKHYAAGLIDGSFIVKSKKLEEMKEGEDADDEMKMIMKAFQPKEFQSTSKNYKYFYRGQYGVMPDPDDIVQGMKGKKVKLQKFEVALRKFQYKQALNEAIDQGNPEVVLTLIEELIQRGGKSLEIALSNRSDDELKKLLEFVKWKITDYRYQHVLVQILRFTLDLYSSVLGTGLAPEVDQMVTGDMLKLVEQEGQLGGHLGELKGQIDLVMKMQAVFATS
;
A
#
# COMPACT_ATOMS: atom_id res chain seq x y z
N MET A 1 63.80 -50.02 0.05
CA MET A 1 63.95 -48.55 0.19
C MET A 1 62.56 -47.96 0.21
N LEU A 2 62.07 -47.66 1.42
CA LEU A 2 60.81 -46.96 1.69
C LEU A 2 61.22 -45.72 2.49
N PRO A 3 60.85 -44.49 2.08
CA PRO A 3 61.12 -43.30 2.86
C PRO A 3 60.09 -43.17 3.99
N GLN A 4 60.58 -42.72 5.15
CA GLN A 4 59.80 -42.41 6.34
C GLN A 4 59.06 -41.08 6.18
N ALA A 5 57.86 -41.01 6.76
CA ALA A 5 57.07 -39.80 6.93
C ALA A 5 57.06 -39.43 8.43
N GLU A 6 57.99 -38.56 8.80
CA GLU A 6 57.86 -37.56 9.88
C GLU A 6 57.45 -36.28 9.11
N SER A 7 56.48 -35.43 9.46
CA SER A 7 56.03 -34.92 10.75
C SER A 7 54.83 -33.99 10.48
N ASP A 8 53.63 -34.28 11.03
CA ASP A 8 52.45 -33.38 10.97
C ASP A 8 51.69 -33.41 12.32
N GLU A 9 52.42 -33.32 13.44
CA GLU A 9 51.82 -33.28 14.80
C GLU A 9 51.77 -31.86 15.41
N ASP A 10 52.22 -30.81 14.69
CA ASP A 10 52.36 -29.46 15.27
C ASP A 10 51.22 -28.46 14.94
N GLU A 11 50.18 -28.82 14.18
CA GLU A 11 49.06 -27.90 13.89
C GLU A 11 47.87 -27.99 14.88
N MET A 12 47.94 -28.83 15.91
CA MET A 12 46.82 -29.09 16.84
C MET A 12 46.85 -28.30 18.18
N LYS A 13 47.56 -27.18 18.29
CA LYS A 13 47.70 -26.44 19.56
C LYS A 13 47.10 -25.04 19.67
N ASP A 14 46.54 -24.45 18.60
CA ASP A 14 46.11 -23.04 18.63
C ASP A 14 44.58 -22.80 18.61
N GLU A 15 43.74 -23.81 18.88
CA GLU A 15 42.28 -23.62 18.99
C GLU A 15 41.75 -23.46 20.43
N SER A 16 42.61 -23.51 21.46
CA SER A 16 42.18 -23.59 22.86
C SER A 16 41.97 -22.26 23.59
N SER A 17 41.68 -21.14 22.90
CA SER A 17 41.41 -19.85 23.57
C SER A 17 40.38 -18.94 22.89
N LEU A 18 39.35 -19.51 22.26
CA LEU A 18 38.14 -18.74 21.94
C LEU A 18 37.32 -18.54 23.23
N SER A 19 37.44 -17.38 23.87
CA SER A 19 36.56 -16.98 24.97
C SER A 19 35.19 -16.61 24.42
N PHE A 20 34.19 -17.47 24.68
CA PHE A 20 32.80 -17.18 24.34
C PHE A 20 32.18 -16.29 25.42
N GLU A 21 32.01 -15.01 25.12
CA GLU A 21 31.26 -14.09 25.97
C GLU A 21 29.79 -14.01 25.52
N ALA A 22 28.86 -14.09 26.47
CA ALA A 22 27.45 -13.89 26.18
C ALA A 22 27.16 -12.41 25.96
N VAL A 23 27.05 -12.01 24.69
CA VAL A 23 26.92 -10.59 24.32
C VAL A 23 25.56 -10.00 24.72
N SER A 24 24.49 -10.80 24.70
CA SER A 24 23.13 -10.32 24.87
C SER A 24 22.17 -11.44 25.31
N ALA A 25 21.36 -11.15 26.33
CA ALA A 25 20.30 -12.04 26.81
C ALA A 25 18.94 -11.35 26.64
N ILE A 26 18.02 -12.01 25.94
CA ILE A 26 16.72 -11.42 25.60
C ILE A 26 15.59 -12.34 26.03
N HIS A 27 14.73 -11.82 26.89
CA HIS A 27 13.53 -12.50 27.34
C HIS A 27 12.31 -11.96 26.56
N SER A 28 12.01 -12.58 25.41
CA SER A 28 10.84 -12.21 24.60
C SER A 28 9.68 -13.19 24.72
N PHE A 29 9.94 -14.47 25.01
CA PHE A 29 8.91 -15.52 25.02
C PHE A 29 8.42 -15.80 26.44
N GLN A 30 7.14 -16.09 26.57
CA GLN A 30 6.52 -16.48 27.84
C GLN A 30 6.67 -17.99 28.11
N LYS A 31 6.76 -18.80 27.05
CA LYS A 31 7.02 -20.25 27.08
C LYS A 31 8.38 -20.58 26.44
N PRO A 32 8.91 -21.79 26.65
CA PRO A 32 10.17 -22.20 26.05
C PRO A 32 10.16 -22.09 24.51
N ILE A 33 11.32 -21.69 24.00
CA ILE A 33 11.62 -21.62 22.58
C ILE A 33 11.99 -23.04 22.12
N MET A 34 11.35 -23.54 21.06
CA MET A 34 11.61 -24.89 20.56
C MET A 34 12.71 -24.87 19.49
N LYS A 35 12.66 -23.90 18.57
CA LYS A 35 13.62 -23.80 17.48
C LYS A 35 14.00 -22.34 17.22
N VAL A 36 15.28 -22.12 16.98
CA VAL A 36 15.86 -20.86 16.51
C VAL A 36 16.56 -21.11 15.18
N MET A 37 16.42 -20.19 14.24
CA MET A 37 17.00 -20.27 12.92
C MET A 37 17.49 -18.90 12.46
N PHE A 38 18.65 -18.85 11.83
CA PHE A 38 19.20 -17.63 11.25
C PHE A 38 18.92 -17.60 9.75
N ASP A 39 18.40 -16.48 9.26
CA ASP A 39 18.24 -16.22 7.82
C ASP A 39 19.43 -15.40 7.32
N PRO A 40 20.31 -15.99 6.49
CA PRO A 40 21.54 -15.34 6.04
C PRO A 40 21.31 -14.17 5.09
N ILE A 41 20.22 -14.17 4.31
CA ILE A 41 20.00 -13.14 3.28
C ILE A 41 19.53 -11.83 3.90
N ARG A 42 18.68 -11.92 4.92
CA ARG A 42 18.07 -10.76 5.57
C ARG A 42 18.68 -10.44 6.93
N GLN A 43 19.77 -11.13 7.30
CA GLN A 43 20.44 -11.01 8.60
C GLN A 43 19.45 -10.91 9.76
N ARG A 44 18.54 -11.89 9.84
CA ARG A 44 17.47 -11.92 10.85
C ARG A 44 17.43 -13.26 11.56
N LEU A 45 17.17 -13.22 12.86
CA LEU A 45 16.95 -14.39 13.69
C LEU A 45 15.47 -14.70 13.79
N ILE A 46 15.08 -15.94 13.59
CA ILE A 46 13.71 -16.42 13.68
C ILE A 46 13.63 -17.39 14.84
N ALA A 47 12.76 -17.14 15.80
CA ALA A 47 12.51 -18.04 16.91
C ALA A 47 11.04 -18.46 16.95
N GLY A 48 10.81 -19.77 17.12
CA GLY A 48 9.51 -20.38 17.25
C GLY A 48 9.37 -20.95 18.66
N GLY A 49 8.34 -20.50 19.36
CA GLY A 49 8.07 -20.94 20.72
C GLY A 49 6.78 -21.75 20.85
N LEU A 50 6.63 -22.39 22.01
CA LEU A 50 5.39 -23.05 22.41
C LEU A 50 4.23 -22.05 22.61
N ASP A 51 4.51 -20.74 22.60
CA ASP A 51 3.56 -19.62 22.65
C ASP A 51 2.68 -19.45 21.40
N GLN A 52 2.71 -20.41 20.47
CA GLN A 52 2.02 -20.33 19.18
C GLN A 52 2.46 -19.10 18.37
N GLN A 53 3.72 -18.70 18.55
CA GLN A 53 4.27 -17.47 18.01
C GLN A 53 5.62 -17.74 17.37
N ILE A 54 5.78 -17.17 16.18
CA ILE A 54 7.07 -17.04 15.53
C ILE A 54 7.46 -15.57 15.62
N LYS A 55 8.61 -15.31 16.22
CA LYS A 55 9.18 -13.96 16.37
C LYS A 55 10.40 -13.83 15.48
N PHE A 56 10.47 -12.68 14.82
CA PHE A 56 11.55 -12.35 13.92
C PHE A 56 12.30 -11.18 14.50
N PHE A 57 13.58 -11.39 14.72
CA PHE A 57 14.49 -10.40 15.26
C PHE A 57 15.46 -9.97 14.18
N GLU A 58 15.66 -8.67 14.06
CA GLU A 58 16.74 -8.11 13.28
C GLU A 58 17.99 -8.03 14.14
N LEU A 59 19.14 -8.37 13.54
CA LEU A 59 20.42 -8.12 14.17
C LEU A 59 20.83 -6.69 13.85
N ILE A 60 20.87 -5.86 14.89
CA ILE A 60 21.42 -4.50 14.77
C ILE A 60 22.90 -4.63 15.11
N GLY A 61 23.75 -4.63 14.10
CA GLY A 61 25.20 -4.66 14.27
C GLY A 61 25.76 -3.31 13.90
N GLU A 62 26.06 -2.46 14.88
CA GLU A 62 27.06 -1.38 14.73
C GLU A 62 27.52 -0.74 16.05
N SER A 63 26.73 -0.77 17.14
CA SER A 63 27.21 -0.24 18.44
C SER A 63 26.80 -1.06 19.66
N ASP A 64 25.60 -1.64 19.68
CA ASP A 64 25.16 -2.62 20.66
C ASP A 64 24.65 -3.85 19.91
N PHE A 65 25.20 -5.04 20.18
CA PHE A 65 24.70 -6.31 19.64
C PHE A 65 23.34 -6.64 20.28
N GLY A 66 22.30 -5.92 19.86
CA GLY A 66 20.92 -6.06 20.30
C GLY A 66 20.08 -6.77 19.24
N LEU A 67 19.22 -7.69 19.68
CA LEU A 67 18.17 -8.24 18.80
C LEU A 67 16.90 -7.41 18.98
N ARG A 68 16.46 -6.75 17.90
CA ARG A 68 15.19 -6.01 17.91
C ARG A 68 14.09 -6.85 17.29
N LEU A 69 12.98 -7.03 18.02
CA LEU A 69 11.81 -7.73 17.49
C LEU A 69 11.16 -6.89 16.38
N GLN A 70 11.20 -7.36 15.13
CA GLN A 70 10.53 -6.70 13.99
C GLN A 70 9.06 -7.11 13.89
N TYR A 71 8.79 -8.40 13.87
CA TYR A 71 7.43 -8.90 13.67
C TYR A 71 7.17 -10.21 14.40
N LYS A 72 5.89 -10.41 14.72
CA LYS A 72 5.36 -11.57 15.41
C LYS A 72 4.23 -12.16 14.60
N ILE A 73 4.32 -13.45 14.31
CA ILE A 73 3.29 -14.19 13.58
C ILE A 73 2.63 -15.14 14.56
N LYS A 74 1.33 -14.96 14.76
CA LYS A 74 0.51 -15.92 15.49
C LYS A 74 0.21 -17.10 14.58
N MET A 75 0.49 -18.30 15.10
CA MET A 75 0.19 -19.57 14.47
C MET A 75 -1.04 -20.18 15.16
N PRO A 76 -1.79 -21.05 14.48
CA PRO A 76 -2.97 -21.67 15.07
C PRO A 76 -2.61 -22.56 16.27
N ASN A 77 -1.47 -23.25 16.19
CA ASN A 77 -0.95 -24.12 17.23
C ASN A 77 0.52 -23.82 17.56
N SER A 78 1.02 -24.47 18.61
CA SER A 78 2.38 -24.29 19.09
C SER A 78 3.39 -24.83 18.08
N VAL A 79 4.46 -24.06 17.86
CA VAL A 79 5.49 -24.39 16.86
C VAL A 79 6.54 -25.27 17.51
N PHE A 80 6.74 -26.47 16.95
CA PHE A 80 7.72 -27.43 17.43
C PHE A 80 9.00 -27.41 16.60
N SER A 81 8.86 -27.36 15.27
CA SER A 81 9.99 -27.33 14.33
C SER A 81 9.81 -26.22 13.31
N MET A 82 10.91 -25.68 12.79
CA MET A 82 10.88 -24.65 11.76
C MET A 82 12.03 -24.85 10.77
N ALA A 83 11.78 -24.49 9.52
CA ALA A 83 12.77 -24.44 8.46
C ALA A 83 12.55 -23.20 7.58
N ILE A 84 13.62 -22.59 7.09
CA ILE A 84 13.59 -21.50 6.13
C ILE A 84 14.23 -21.98 4.82
N SER A 85 13.66 -21.55 3.69
CA SER A 85 14.32 -21.71 2.41
C SER A 85 15.61 -20.88 2.38
N ARG A 86 16.62 -21.37 1.66
CA ARG A 86 17.90 -20.68 1.46
C ARG A 86 17.72 -19.29 0.84
N ASP A 87 16.65 -19.09 0.08
CA ASP A 87 16.26 -17.81 -0.54
C ASP A 87 15.53 -16.85 0.43
N GLY A 88 15.21 -17.29 1.66
CA GLY A 88 14.50 -16.48 2.66
C GLY A 88 13.04 -16.13 2.30
N LYS A 89 12.54 -16.65 1.17
CA LYS A 89 11.19 -16.41 0.64
C LYS A 89 10.11 -17.29 1.29
N HIS A 90 10.48 -18.52 1.63
CA HIS A 90 9.58 -19.50 2.21
C HIS A 90 10.06 -19.89 3.60
N TYR A 91 9.13 -20.04 4.53
CA TYR A 91 9.39 -20.71 5.79
C TYR A 91 8.30 -21.75 6.05
N ALA A 92 8.73 -22.88 6.61
CA ALA A 92 7.87 -23.95 7.06
C ALA A 92 7.92 -24.02 8.59
N ALA A 93 6.76 -24.20 9.22
CA ALA A 93 6.63 -24.39 10.65
C ALA A 93 5.81 -25.66 10.91
N GLY A 94 6.43 -26.64 11.56
CA GLY A 94 5.77 -27.83 12.08
C GLY A 94 5.09 -27.51 13.41
N LEU A 95 3.81 -27.84 13.50
CA LEU A 95 2.97 -27.65 14.68
C LEU A 95 2.96 -28.93 15.54
N ILE A 96 2.54 -28.80 16.79
CA ILE A 96 2.45 -29.93 17.72
C ILE A 96 1.40 -30.98 17.30
N ASP A 97 0.34 -30.57 16.60
CA ASP A 97 -0.74 -31.45 16.10
C ASP A 97 -0.32 -32.33 14.92
N GLY A 98 0.96 -32.30 14.51
CA GLY A 98 1.47 -33.03 13.35
C GLY A 98 1.18 -32.37 12.00
N SER A 99 0.41 -31.28 11.98
CA SER A 99 0.26 -30.42 10.81
C SER A 99 1.47 -29.51 10.64
N PHE A 100 1.84 -29.18 9.40
CA PHE A 100 2.85 -28.16 9.13
C PHE A 100 2.27 -27.07 8.22
N ILE A 101 2.75 -25.85 8.41
CA ILE A 101 2.34 -24.68 7.64
C ILE A 101 3.54 -24.19 6.86
N VAL A 102 3.39 -24.08 5.54
CA VAL A 102 4.35 -23.42 4.67
C VAL A 102 3.80 -22.05 4.31
N LYS A 103 4.54 -20.99 4.65
CA LYS A 103 4.22 -19.63 4.27
C LYS A 103 5.28 -19.13 3.30
N SER A 104 4.82 -18.82 2.11
CA SER A 104 5.58 -18.08 1.11
C SER A 104 5.29 -16.60 1.33
N LYS A 105 6.32 -15.78 1.54
CA LYS A 105 6.15 -14.34 1.37
C LYS A 105 5.89 -14.14 -0.12
N LYS A 106 4.63 -13.89 -0.51
CA LYS A 106 4.38 -13.22 -1.78
C LYS A 106 5.25 -11.97 -1.73
N LEU A 107 6.26 -11.89 -2.61
CA LEU A 107 6.67 -10.56 -3.05
C LEU A 107 5.38 -9.87 -3.43
N GLU A 108 5.22 -8.60 -3.13
CA GLU A 108 4.18 -7.83 -3.81
C GLU A 108 4.37 -8.14 -5.30
N GLU A 109 3.49 -8.99 -5.82
CA GLU A 109 3.35 -9.24 -7.23
C GLU A 109 3.19 -7.82 -7.76
N MET A 110 4.15 -7.35 -8.56
CA MET A 110 3.94 -6.16 -9.36
C MET A 110 2.74 -6.49 -10.24
N LYS A 111 1.53 -6.27 -9.71
CA LYS A 111 0.23 -6.49 -10.36
C LYS A 111 0.29 -7.60 -11.42
N GLU A 112 0.60 -8.84 -11.03
CA GLU A 112 0.25 -10.01 -11.86
C GLU A 112 -1.24 -10.34 -11.67
N GLY A 113 -2.07 -9.30 -11.68
CA GLY A 113 -3.50 -9.39 -11.88
C GLY A 113 -3.75 -9.03 -13.34
N GLU A 114 -4.31 -9.99 -14.08
CA GLU A 114 -4.72 -9.98 -15.49
C GLU A 114 -3.75 -10.63 -16.51
N ASP A 115 -2.43 -10.63 -16.29
CA ASP A 115 -1.51 -11.13 -17.33
C ASP A 115 -1.22 -12.66 -17.31
N ALA A 116 -1.34 -13.34 -16.17
CA ALA A 116 -1.07 -14.80 -16.09
C ALA A 116 -2.13 -15.65 -16.79
N ASP A 117 -3.40 -15.23 -16.73
CA ASP A 117 -4.50 -15.83 -17.48
C ASP A 117 -4.38 -15.51 -18.98
N ASP A 118 -3.78 -14.36 -19.31
CA ASP A 118 -3.55 -13.92 -20.69
C ASP A 118 -2.35 -14.64 -21.32
N GLU A 119 -1.29 -14.99 -20.58
CA GLU A 119 -0.18 -15.81 -21.10
C GLU A 119 -0.64 -17.24 -21.44
N MET A 120 -1.40 -17.89 -20.55
CA MET A 120 -1.97 -19.23 -20.81
C MET A 120 -2.97 -19.19 -21.99
N LYS A 121 -3.76 -18.11 -22.12
CA LYS A 121 -4.62 -17.86 -23.30
C LYS A 121 -3.82 -17.57 -24.56
N MET A 122 -2.71 -16.83 -24.48
CA MET A 122 -1.85 -16.50 -25.62
C MET A 122 -1.22 -17.76 -26.21
N ILE A 123 -0.77 -18.69 -25.36
CA ILE A 123 -0.22 -19.98 -25.77
C ILE A 123 -1.31 -20.82 -26.45
N MET A 124 -2.52 -20.93 -25.88
CA MET A 124 -3.63 -21.64 -26.55
C MET A 124 -4.08 -20.97 -27.87
N LYS A 125 -4.00 -19.64 -27.96
CA LYS A 125 -4.39 -18.85 -29.16
C LYS A 125 -3.31 -18.84 -30.25
N ALA A 126 -2.08 -19.21 -29.92
CA ALA A 126 -0.99 -19.42 -30.87
C ALA A 126 -1.10 -20.78 -31.60
N PHE A 127 -1.73 -21.77 -30.98
CA PHE A 127 -1.92 -23.12 -31.54
C PHE A 127 -3.21 -23.30 -32.35
N GLN A 128 -4.12 -22.31 -32.36
CA GLN A 128 -5.28 -22.32 -33.26
C GLN A 128 -4.89 -21.70 -34.62
N PRO A 129 -5.22 -22.31 -35.76
CA PRO A 129 -5.08 -21.66 -37.06
C PRO A 129 -5.97 -20.41 -37.07
N LYS A 130 -5.35 -19.22 -37.03
CA LYS A 130 -6.07 -17.95 -37.11
C LYS A 130 -6.63 -17.78 -38.52
N GLU A 131 -7.87 -18.21 -38.74
CA GLU A 131 -8.68 -17.59 -39.78
C GLU A 131 -8.88 -16.13 -39.37
N PHE A 132 -8.14 -15.23 -40.02
CA PHE A 132 -8.24 -13.80 -39.78
C PHE A 132 -9.59 -13.30 -40.33
N GLN A 133 -10.63 -13.35 -39.50
CA GLN A 133 -11.94 -12.79 -39.85
C GLN A 133 -12.02 -11.34 -39.35
N SER A 134 -11.71 -10.40 -40.24
CA SER A 134 -11.95 -8.99 -39.97
C SER A 134 -13.45 -8.71 -39.94
N THR A 135 -13.95 -8.27 -38.79
CA THR A 135 -15.36 -7.92 -38.58
C THR A 135 -15.74 -6.55 -39.18
N SER A 136 -14.82 -5.88 -39.88
CA SER A 136 -15.04 -4.54 -40.44
C SER A 136 -15.21 -4.59 -41.96
N LYS A 137 -16.33 -4.04 -42.46
CA LYS A 137 -16.65 -3.96 -43.90
C LYS A 137 -15.58 -3.19 -44.73
N ASN A 138 -14.72 -2.41 -44.08
CA ASN A 138 -13.70 -1.56 -44.72
C ASN A 138 -12.30 -2.19 -44.79
N TYR A 139 -12.07 -3.37 -44.20
CA TYR A 139 -10.75 -4.01 -44.20
C TYR A 139 -10.22 -4.27 -45.62
N LYS A 140 -11.11 -4.69 -46.53
CA LYS A 140 -10.75 -4.93 -47.94
C LYS A 140 -10.27 -3.68 -48.69
N TYR A 141 -10.65 -2.49 -48.24
CA TYR A 141 -10.23 -1.22 -48.84
C TYR A 141 -8.87 -0.73 -48.31
N PHE A 142 -8.58 -0.94 -47.02
CA PHE A 142 -7.30 -0.53 -46.42
C PHE A 142 -6.11 -1.42 -46.82
N TYR A 143 -6.36 -2.67 -47.21
CA TYR A 143 -5.32 -3.62 -47.62
C TYR A 143 -5.21 -3.78 -49.14
N ARG A 144 -5.93 -2.98 -49.92
CA ARG A 144 -5.84 -2.99 -51.39
C ARG A 144 -4.55 -2.29 -51.82
N GLY A 145 -3.56 -3.08 -52.23
CA GLY A 145 -2.24 -2.59 -52.69
C GLY A 145 -1.05 -3.03 -51.82
N GLN A 146 -1.27 -3.68 -50.68
CA GLN A 146 -0.18 -4.17 -49.81
C GLN A 146 0.49 -5.48 -50.30
N TYR A 147 -0.02 -6.13 -51.34
CA TYR A 147 0.57 -7.35 -51.89
C TYR A 147 1.79 -7.12 -52.79
N GLY A 148 2.20 -5.86 -53.01
CA GLY A 148 3.28 -5.51 -53.94
C GLY A 148 4.65 -5.23 -53.34
N VAL A 149 4.76 -5.06 -52.02
CA VAL A 149 6.03 -4.73 -51.36
C VAL A 149 6.12 -5.55 -50.08
N MET A 150 6.88 -6.64 -50.12
CA MET A 150 7.36 -7.26 -48.89
C MET A 150 8.43 -6.34 -48.30
N PRO A 151 8.34 -5.94 -47.02
CA PRO A 151 9.40 -5.17 -46.38
C PRO A 151 10.69 -6.01 -46.37
N ASP A 152 11.81 -5.42 -46.77
CA ASP A 152 13.14 -6.03 -46.60
C ASP A 152 13.45 -6.16 -45.10
N PRO A 153 14.31 -7.12 -44.68
CA PRO A 153 14.64 -7.32 -43.27
C PRO A 153 15.35 -6.13 -42.60
N ASP A 154 15.81 -5.14 -43.37
CA ASP A 154 16.41 -3.89 -42.88
C ASP A 154 15.40 -2.72 -42.77
N ASP A 155 14.13 -2.93 -43.11
CA ASP A 155 13.10 -1.89 -43.01
C ASP A 155 12.70 -1.67 -41.53
N ILE A 156 12.94 -0.47 -41.02
CA ILE A 156 12.58 -0.11 -39.64
C ILE A 156 11.05 0.04 -39.57
N VAL A 157 10.37 -1.03 -39.19
CA VAL A 157 8.94 -1.01 -38.86
C VAL A 157 8.76 -0.08 -37.66
N GLN A 158 8.32 1.15 -37.93
CA GLN A 158 8.03 2.13 -36.88
C GLN A 158 7.03 1.51 -35.90
N GLY A 159 7.50 1.30 -34.66
CA GLY A 159 6.87 0.46 -33.66
C GLY A 159 5.37 0.67 -33.54
N MET A 160 4.64 -0.45 -33.44
CA MET A 160 3.21 -0.53 -33.14
C MET A 160 2.78 0.64 -32.25
N LYS A 161 1.86 1.48 -32.74
CA LYS A 161 1.29 2.60 -31.96
C LYS A 161 0.98 2.08 -30.55
N GLY A 162 1.74 2.54 -29.57
CA GLY A 162 1.61 2.08 -28.18
C GLY A 162 0.15 2.12 -27.75
N LYS A 163 -0.29 1.11 -26.98
CA LYS A 163 -1.65 1.07 -26.44
C LYS A 163 -1.93 2.42 -25.79
N LYS A 164 -2.87 3.20 -26.36
CA LYS A 164 -3.30 4.45 -25.72
C LYS A 164 -3.84 4.08 -24.35
N VAL A 165 -3.24 4.64 -23.30
CA VAL A 165 -3.72 4.49 -21.93
C VAL A 165 -5.20 4.89 -21.92
N LYS A 166 -6.07 3.98 -21.51
CA LYS A 166 -7.50 4.26 -21.41
C LYS A 166 -7.67 5.21 -20.24
N LEU A 167 -7.89 6.48 -20.57
CA LEU A 167 -8.20 7.52 -19.60
C LEU A 167 -9.47 7.13 -18.84
N GLN A 168 -9.46 7.38 -17.53
CA GLN A 168 -10.65 7.18 -16.71
C GLN A 168 -11.71 8.22 -17.08
N LYS A 169 -12.99 7.94 -16.76
CA LYS A 169 -14.10 8.81 -17.19
C LYS A 169 -13.91 10.25 -16.71
N PHE A 170 -13.55 10.45 -15.44
CA PHE A 170 -13.33 11.78 -14.89
C PHE A 170 -12.14 12.51 -15.56
N GLU A 171 -11.09 11.79 -15.97
CA GLU A 171 -9.95 12.39 -16.68
C GLU A 171 -10.36 12.91 -18.06
N VAL A 172 -11.27 12.21 -18.73
CA VAL A 172 -11.85 12.67 -20.00
C VAL A 172 -12.66 13.96 -19.78
N ALA A 173 -13.43 14.05 -18.70
CA ALA A 173 -14.19 15.24 -18.32
C ALA A 173 -13.26 16.41 -17.93
N LEU A 174 -12.18 16.15 -17.18
CA LEU A 174 -11.14 17.14 -16.86
C LEU A 174 -10.47 17.70 -18.12
N ARG A 175 -10.17 16.84 -19.11
CA ARG A 175 -9.59 17.27 -20.39
C ARG A 175 -10.54 18.15 -21.20
N LYS A 176 -11.85 17.99 -21.02
CA LYS A 176 -12.90 18.81 -21.66
C LYS A 176 -13.27 20.05 -20.85
N PHE A 177 -12.58 20.34 -19.75
CA PHE A 177 -12.91 21.44 -18.82
C PHE A 177 -14.32 21.33 -18.21
N GLN A 178 -14.86 20.11 -18.12
CA GLN A 178 -16.18 19.82 -17.53
C GLN A 178 -16.03 19.44 -16.05
N TYR A 179 -15.70 20.43 -15.20
CA TYR A 179 -15.35 20.18 -13.80
C TYR A 179 -16.48 19.60 -12.96
N LYS A 180 -17.73 20.07 -13.17
CA LYS A 180 -18.92 19.55 -12.48
C LYS A 180 -19.10 18.05 -12.74
N GLN A 181 -19.01 17.64 -14.01
CA GLN A 181 -19.16 16.24 -14.42
C GLN A 181 -17.99 15.39 -13.90
N ALA A 182 -16.77 15.91 -13.98
CA ALA A 182 -15.59 15.20 -13.50
C ALA A 182 -15.68 14.89 -11.99
N LEU A 183 -16.15 15.85 -11.19
CA LEU A 183 -16.34 15.66 -9.74
C LEU A 183 -17.45 14.65 -9.44
N ASN A 184 -18.57 14.68 -10.18
CA ASN A 184 -19.64 13.69 -10.01
C ASN A 184 -19.17 12.27 -10.36
N GLU A 185 -18.46 12.10 -11.48
CA GLU A 185 -17.92 10.80 -11.88
C GLU A 185 -16.87 10.28 -10.90
N ALA A 186 -16.07 11.15 -10.29
CA ALA A 186 -15.12 10.76 -9.25
C ALA A 186 -15.82 10.33 -7.96
N ILE A 187 -16.88 11.03 -7.54
CA ILE A 187 -17.68 10.65 -6.37
C ILE A 187 -18.38 9.30 -6.61
N ASP A 188 -18.95 9.10 -7.80
CA ASP A 188 -19.61 7.83 -8.16
C ASP A 188 -18.62 6.65 -8.25
N GLN A 189 -17.32 6.89 -8.52
CA GLN A 189 -16.28 5.86 -8.45
C GLN A 189 -15.96 5.40 -7.02
N GLY A 190 -16.27 6.22 -6.00
CA GLY A 190 -16.12 5.87 -4.59
C GLY A 190 -14.69 5.80 -4.05
N ASN A 191 -13.68 6.09 -4.88
CA ASN A 191 -12.28 6.12 -4.45
C ASN A 191 -11.94 7.49 -3.84
N PRO A 192 -11.71 7.59 -2.52
CA PRO A 192 -11.52 8.88 -1.86
C PRO A 192 -10.25 9.59 -2.34
N GLU A 193 -9.17 8.85 -2.58
CA GLU A 193 -7.90 9.39 -3.10
C GLU A 193 -8.08 10.06 -4.46
N VAL A 194 -8.84 9.42 -5.36
CA VAL A 194 -9.13 9.98 -6.68
C VAL A 194 -9.93 11.28 -6.57
N VAL A 195 -10.98 11.29 -5.73
CA VAL A 195 -11.79 12.49 -5.51
C VAL A 195 -10.92 13.63 -4.98
N LEU A 196 -10.07 13.36 -4.00
CA LEU A 196 -9.17 14.35 -3.40
C LEU A 196 -8.15 14.89 -4.39
N THR A 197 -7.47 14.02 -5.14
CA THR A 197 -6.53 14.46 -6.18
C THR A 197 -7.21 15.36 -7.21
N LEU A 198 -8.44 15.03 -7.61
CA LEU A 198 -9.23 15.88 -8.51
C LEU A 198 -9.53 17.24 -7.88
N ILE A 199 -9.93 17.28 -6.60
CA ILE A 199 -10.19 18.54 -5.91
C ILE A 199 -8.91 19.37 -5.76
N GLU A 200 -7.78 18.76 -5.39
CA GLU A 200 -6.50 19.43 -5.29
C GLU A 200 -6.06 20.00 -6.65
N GLU A 201 -6.24 19.24 -7.73
CA GLU A 201 -6.02 19.73 -9.09
C GLU A 201 -6.92 20.93 -9.41
N LEU A 202 -8.20 20.90 -9.00
CA LEU A 202 -9.11 22.03 -9.22
C LEU A 202 -8.68 23.28 -8.43
N ILE A 203 -8.18 23.11 -7.21
CA ILE A 203 -7.63 24.20 -6.39
C ILE A 203 -6.39 24.79 -7.08
N GLN A 204 -5.49 23.93 -7.58
CA GLN A 204 -4.26 24.34 -8.25
C GLN A 204 -4.51 25.03 -9.61
N ARG A 205 -5.51 24.59 -10.37
CA ARG A 205 -5.92 25.22 -11.65
C ARG A 205 -6.61 26.58 -11.47
N GLY A 206 -6.77 27.03 -10.23
CA GLY A 206 -7.35 28.31 -9.84
C GLY A 206 -8.69 28.11 -9.15
N GLY A 207 -8.87 28.74 -7.97
CA GLY A 207 -10.04 28.56 -7.11
C GLY A 207 -11.41 28.74 -7.79
N LYS A 208 -11.48 29.52 -8.88
CA LYS A 208 -12.69 29.64 -9.71
C LYS A 208 -13.14 28.32 -10.34
N SER A 209 -12.21 27.42 -10.66
CA SER A 209 -12.53 26.10 -11.22
C SER A 209 -13.27 25.23 -10.19
N LEU A 210 -12.90 25.34 -8.92
CA LEU A 210 -13.60 24.69 -7.82
C LEU A 210 -15.00 25.30 -7.61
N GLU A 211 -15.12 26.63 -7.62
CA GLU A 211 -16.41 27.32 -7.55
C GLU A 211 -17.35 26.86 -8.68
N ILE A 212 -16.86 26.78 -9.92
CA ILE A 212 -17.63 26.28 -11.07
C ILE A 212 -18.07 24.82 -10.84
N ALA A 213 -17.20 23.97 -10.29
CA ALA A 213 -17.50 22.56 -10.02
C ALA A 213 -18.56 22.36 -8.91
N LEU A 214 -18.62 23.29 -7.95
CA LEU A 214 -19.56 23.28 -6.83
C LEU A 214 -20.87 24.02 -7.16
N SER A 215 -20.84 24.97 -8.09
CA SER A 215 -22.00 25.76 -8.50
C SER A 215 -23.05 24.97 -9.26
N ASN A 216 -24.31 25.41 -9.14
CA ASN A 216 -25.46 24.92 -9.90
C ASN A 216 -25.63 23.39 -9.82
N ARG A 217 -25.45 22.81 -8.62
CA ARG A 217 -25.70 21.38 -8.34
C ARG A 217 -27.17 21.16 -8.05
N SER A 218 -27.70 20.01 -8.46
CA SER A 218 -29.02 19.57 -8.01
C SER A 218 -28.95 19.06 -6.57
N ASP A 219 -30.10 18.98 -5.92
CA ASP A 219 -30.24 18.53 -4.53
C ASP A 219 -29.63 17.12 -4.33
N ASP A 220 -29.84 16.21 -5.28
CA ASP A 220 -29.26 14.86 -5.27
C ASP A 220 -27.73 14.87 -5.40
N GLU A 221 -27.18 15.71 -6.26
CA GLU A 221 -25.73 15.84 -6.46
C GLU A 221 -25.06 16.47 -5.23
N LEU A 222 -25.73 17.42 -4.59
CA LEU A 222 -25.26 18.07 -3.37
C LEU A 222 -25.31 17.10 -2.19
N LYS A 223 -26.39 16.31 -2.06
CA LYS A 223 -26.50 15.26 -1.04
C LYS A 223 -25.35 14.24 -1.14
N LYS A 224 -25.06 13.71 -2.33
CA LYS A 224 -23.92 12.80 -2.55
C LYS A 224 -22.58 13.41 -2.14
N LEU A 225 -22.36 14.69 -2.46
CA LEU A 225 -21.14 15.41 -2.10
C LEU A 225 -21.03 15.58 -0.58
N LEU A 226 -22.12 15.95 0.09
CA LEU A 226 -22.15 16.09 1.55
C LEU A 226 -22.01 14.74 2.27
N GLU A 227 -22.62 13.67 1.75
CA GLU A 227 -22.41 12.29 2.25
C GLU A 227 -20.95 11.87 2.15
N PHE A 228 -20.29 12.18 1.02
CA PHE A 228 -18.87 11.91 0.86
C PHE A 228 -18.01 12.70 1.87
N VAL A 229 -18.29 14.00 2.05
CA VAL A 229 -17.58 14.84 3.04
C VAL A 229 -17.81 14.30 4.45
N LYS A 230 -19.06 13.99 4.82
CA LYS A 230 -19.41 13.42 6.13
C LYS A 230 -18.67 12.11 6.38
N TRP A 231 -18.56 11.24 5.37
CA TRP A 231 -17.87 9.97 5.49
C TRP A 231 -16.36 10.12 5.70
N LYS A 232 -15.74 11.15 5.10
CA LYS A 232 -14.27 11.30 5.08
C LYS A 232 -13.69 12.39 5.97
N ILE A 233 -14.51 13.22 6.61
CA ILE A 233 -14.03 14.31 7.47
C ILE A 233 -13.29 13.81 8.72
N THR A 234 -13.58 12.59 9.19
CA THR A 234 -12.92 11.95 10.35
C THR A 234 -11.49 11.48 10.04
N ASP A 235 -11.13 11.35 8.75
CA ASP A 235 -9.79 10.96 8.35
C ASP A 235 -8.88 12.21 8.33
N TYR A 236 -7.94 12.32 9.28
CA TYR A 236 -6.98 13.44 9.39
C TYR A 236 -6.25 13.76 8.07
N ARG A 237 -5.93 12.73 7.28
CA ARG A 237 -5.24 12.86 5.99
C ARG A 237 -6.01 13.72 4.98
N TYR A 238 -7.33 13.69 5.04
CA TYR A 238 -8.22 14.31 4.06
C TYR A 238 -8.89 15.56 4.59
N GLN A 239 -8.88 15.74 5.92
CA GLN A 239 -9.54 16.81 6.63
C GLN A 239 -9.20 18.20 6.09
N HIS A 240 -7.93 18.49 5.79
CA HIS A 240 -7.51 19.80 5.28
C HIS A 240 -8.23 20.18 3.97
N VAL A 241 -8.32 19.26 3.01
CA VAL A 241 -8.95 19.50 1.71
C VAL A 241 -10.47 19.51 1.85
N LEU A 242 -11.04 18.58 2.60
CA LEU A 242 -12.50 18.47 2.78
C LEU A 242 -13.10 19.64 3.54
N VAL A 243 -12.41 20.19 4.55
CA VAL A 243 -12.85 21.38 5.29
C VAL A 243 -12.89 22.61 4.37
N GLN A 244 -11.92 22.74 3.46
CA GLN A 244 -11.94 23.82 2.48
C GLN A 244 -13.16 23.71 1.55
N ILE A 245 -13.42 22.53 1.00
CA ILE A 245 -14.60 22.30 0.14
C ILE A 245 -15.89 22.56 0.90
N LEU A 246 -15.98 22.06 2.14
CA LEU A 246 -17.17 22.24 2.97
C LEU A 246 -17.43 23.74 3.18
N ARG A 247 -16.40 24.51 3.53
CA ARG A 247 -16.50 25.97 3.64
C ARG A 247 -17.00 26.61 2.34
N PHE A 248 -16.37 26.31 1.20
CA PHE A 248 -16.80 26.87 -0.09
C PHE A 248 -18.24 26.49 -0.45
N THR A 249 -18.64 25.26 -0.15
CA THR A 249 -20.00 24.77 -0.41
C THR A 249 -21.00 25.51 0.48
N LEU A 250 -20.69 25.69 1.76
CA LEU A 250 -21.54 26.46 2.68
C LEU A 250 -21.64 27.93 2.28
N ASP A 251 -20.53 28.56 1.87
CA ASP A 251 -20.52 29.96 1.44
C ASP A 251 -21.41 30.13 0.19
N LEU A 252 -21.29 29.22 -0.79
CA LEU A 252 -22.03 29.29 -2.06
C LEU A 252 -23.52 29.04 -1.90
N TYR A 253 -23.90 28.09 -1.03
CA TYR A 253 -25.30 27.72 -0.79
C TYR A 253 -25.91 28.38 0.46
N SER A 254 -25.20 29.31 1.12
CA SER A 254 -25.64 29.98 2.36
C SER A 254 -27.02 30.63 2.27
N SER A 255 -27.39 31.18 1.11
CA SER A 255 -28.70 31.80 0.87
C SER A 255 -29.83 30.80 0.64
N VAL A 256 -29.48 29.57 0.23
CA VAL A 256 -30.43 28.49 -0.09
C VAL A 256 -30.64 27.60 1.12
N LEU A 257 -29.58 27.35 1.90
CA LEU A 257 -29.60 26.57 3.13
C LEU A 257 -30.53 27.25 4.15
N GLY A 258 -31.55 26.53 4.62
CA GLY A 258 -32.55 27.03 5.57
C GLY A 258 -33.80 27.66 4.96
N THR A 259 -33.90 27.73 3.63
CA THR A 259 -35.16 28.11 2.95
C THR A 259 -36.18 26.97 2.88
N GLY A 260 -35.79 25.75 3.29
CA GLY A 260 -36.66 24.58 3.32
C GLY A 260 -36.92 23.95 1.96
N LEU A 261 -36.21 24.37 0.90
CA LEU A 261 -36.34 23.80 -0.45
C LEU A 261 -35.90 22.33 -0.50
N ALA A 262 -34.87 21.97 0.29
CA ALA A 262 -34.30 20.64 0.39
C ALA A 262 -34.13 20.24 1.87
N PRO A 263 -35.18 19.70 2.53
CA PRO A 263 -35.14 19.44 3.98
C PRO A 263 -34.08 18.40 4.39
N GLU A 264 -33.77 17.44 3.52
CA GLU A 264 -32.75 16.42 3.80
C GLU A 264 -31.34 17.02 3.85
N VAL A 265 -31.02 17.92 2.92
CA VAL A 265 -29.73 18.60 2.86
C VAL A 265 -29.59 19.54 4.06
N ASP A 266 -30.64 20.30 4.38
CA ASP A 266 -30.65 21.21 5.53
C ASP A 266 -30.43 20.44 6.85
N GLN A 267 -31.09 19.30 7.05
CA GLN A 267 -30.90 18.46 8.24
C GLN A 267 -29.48 17.88 8.33
N MET A 268 -28.91 17.48 7.19
CA MET A 268 -27.55 16.94 7.15
C MET A 268 -26.48 17.98 7.52
N VAL A 269 -26.65 19.22 7.02
CA VAL A 269 -25.72 20.32 7.31
C VAL A 269 -25.88 20.80 8.75
N THR A 270 -27.11 21.11 9.17
CA THR A 270 -27.39 21.72 10.49
C THR A 270 -27.29 20.74 11.64
N GLY A 271 -27.63 19.47 11.43
CA GLY A 271 -27.62 18.44 12.46
C GLY A 271 -26.33 17.64 12.48
N ASP A 272 -26.10 16.87 11.42
CA ASP A 272 -25.06 15.84 11.43
C ASP A 272 -23.65 16.42 11.28
N MET A 273 -23.46 17.31 10.29
CA MET A 273 -22.14 17.90 10.05
C MET A 273 -21.70 18.82 11.19
N LEU A 274 -22.61 19.63 11.73
CA LEU A 274 -22.31 20.50 12.86
C LEU A 274 -21.82 19.69 14.08
N LYS A 275 -22.55 18.64 14.45
CA LYS A 275 -22.16 17.75 15.56
C LYS A 275 -20.81 17.08 15.33
N LEU A 276 -20.53 16.64 14.09
CA LEU A 276 -19.25 16.04 13.75
C LEU A 276 -18.10 17.06 13.85
N VAL A 277 -18.28 18.27 13.34
CA VAL A 277 -17.26 19.34 13.43
C VAL A 277 -17.01 19.74 14.88
N GLU A 278 -18.04 19.79 15.72
CA GLU A 278 -17.89 20.03 17.17
C GLU A 278 -17.08 18.92 17.85
N GLN A 279 -17.37 17.65 17.54
CA GLN A 279 -16.63 16.50 18.07
C GLN A 279 -15.16 16.52 17.65
N GLU A 280 -14.88 16.79 16.37
CA GLU A 280 -13.52 16.92 15.85
C GLU A 280 -12.78 18.13 16.48
N GLY A 281 -13.50 19.23 16.73
CA GLY A 281 -12.96 20.38 17.46
C GLY A 281 -12.55 20.04 18.89
N GLN A 282 -13.40 19.30 19.62
CA GLN A 282 -13.08 18.81 20.97
C GLN A 282 -11.90 17.84 20.97
N LEU A 283 -11.88 16.90 20.02
CA LEU A 283 -10.79 15.94 19.85
C LEU A 283 -9.47 16.65 19.55
N GLY A 284 -9.49 17.65 18.67
CA GLY A 284 -8.34 18.50 18.38
C GLY A 284 -7.82 19.25 19.62
N GLY A 285 -8.73 19.73 20.48
CA GLY A 285 -8.38 20.33 21.77
C GLY A 285 -7.64 19.35 22.70
N HIS A 286 -8.23 18.17 22.94
CA HIS A 286 -7.62 17.14 23.80
C HIS A 286 -6.26 16.65 23.26
N LEU A 287 -6.11 16.52 21.94
CA LEU A 287 -4.83 16.18 21.31
C LEU A 287 -3.78 17.28 21.51
N GLY A 288 -4.19 18.56 21.47
CA GLY A 288 -3.33 19.69 21.79
C GLY A 288 -2.81 19.64 23.23
N GLU A 289 -3.69 19.34 24.19
CA GLU A 289 -3.31 19.18 25.60
C GLU A 289 -2.33 18.02 25.81
N LEU A 290 -2.63 16.84 25.22
CA LEU A 290 -1.78 15.66 25.31
C LEU A 290 -0.41 15.89 24.67
N LYS A 291 -0.36 16.60 23.53
CA LYS A 291 0.90 17.02 22.90
C LYS A 291 1.71 17.91 23.83
N GLY A 292 1.06 18.85 24.52
CA GLY A 292 1.72 19.71 25.52
C GLY A 292 2.30 18.91 26.69
N GLN A 293 1.56 17.92 27.20
CA GLN A 293 2.04 17.03 28.27
C GLN A 293 3.25 16.20 27.84
N ILE A 294 3.23 15.63 26.64
CA ILE A 294 4.37 14.86 26.10
C ILE A 294 5.61 15.76 25.94
N ASP A 295 5.44 16.96 25.38
CA ASP A 295 6.55 17.90 25.19
C ASP A 295 7.17 18.31 26.54
N LEU A 296 6.35 18.48 27.58
CA LEU A 296 6.84 18.75 28.93
C LEU A 296 7.65 17.58 29.50
N VAL A 297 7.18 16.33 29.33
CA VAL A 297 7.92 15.13 29.78
C VAL A 297 9.23 14.97 28.99
N MET A 298 9.21 15.17 27.67
CA MET A 298 10.42 15.08 26.85
C MET A 298 11.45 16.15 27.26
N LYS A 299 11.01 17.39 27.49
CA LYS A 299 11.89 18.45 27.99
C LYS A 299 12.45 18.13 29.37
N MET A 300 11.64 17.57 30.26
CA MET A 300 12.08 17.14 31.59
C MET A 300 13.14 16.05 31.51
N GLN A 301 12.96 15.02 30.65
CA GLN A 301 13.97 13.99 30.41
C GLN A 301 15.28 14.57 29.85
N ALA A 302 15.20 15.53 28.92
CA ALA A 302 16.38 16.18 28.38
C ALA A 302 17.17 16.96 29.45
N VAL A 303 16.46 17.65 30.36
CA VAL A 303 17.10 18.34 31.49
C VAL A 303 17.81 17.36 32.42
N PHE A 304 17.16 16.24 32.78
CA PHE A 304 17.78 15.19 33.61
C PHE A 304 18.96 14.49 32.95
N ALA A 305 19.00 14.40 31.62
CA ALA A 305 20.13 13.83 30.90
C ALA A 305 21.35 14.77 30.84
N THR A 306 21.14 16.09 31.05
CA THR A 306 22.22 17.10 31.04
C THR A 306 22.75 17.47 32.43
N SER A 307 22.05 17.08 33.49
CA SER A 307 22.45 17.25 34.90
C SER A 307 23.20 16.03 35.44
#